data_AF-A0A1Q3MX11-F1
#
_entry.id   AF-A0A1Q3MX11-F1
#
_cell.length_a   1.000
_cell.length_b   1.000
_cell.length_c   1.000
_cell.angle_alpha   90.00
_cell.angle_beta   90.00
_cell.angle_gamma   90.00
#
_symmetry.space_group_name_H-M   'P 1'
#
loop_
_entity.id
_entity.type
_entity.pdbx_description
1 polymer ?
#
loop_
_entity_poly.entity_id
_entity_poly.type
_entity_poly.pdbx_seq_one_letter_code
_entity_poly.pdbx_strand_id
1 'polypeptide(L)'
;MKRLKSTLIAAFSVFTLSGTLLSSCTTDPCNSLNCQNGASCSDGHCVCPAGYEGAECDLLTVDKFTGKYKGALRCDQFPIDFKEVEIVVAEKPNVITLKMGAGNTSVLDMTGVAETPETHIQTYVEELEATIHAYIRVDGDVISIYLESISLNTTNRQVCRFNGLRVK
;
A
#
# COMPACT_ATOMS: atom_id res chain seq x y z
N MET A 1 70.57 -52.24 25.42
CA MET A 1 71.71 -51.46 24.90
C MET A 1 71.92 -51.78 23.42
N LYS A 2 71.63 -50.83 22.54
CA LYS A 2 72.36 -50.54 21.28
C LYS A 2 71.61 -49.40 20.56
N ARG A 3 72.25 -48.23 20.52
CA ARG A 3 71.83 -47.07 19.73
C ARG A 3 72.27 -47.29 18.29
N LEU A 4 71.44 -46.95 17.31
CA LEU A 4 71.92 -46.73 15.94
C LEU A 4 71.21 -45.52 15.33
N LYS A 5 72.01 -44.66 14.69
CA LYS A 5 71.73 -43.27 14.35
C LYS A 5 71.13 -43.14 12.94
N SER A 6 70.28 -42.13 12.77
CA SER A 6 70.16 -41.20 11.62
C SER A 6 70.21 -41.76 10.19
N THR A 7 69.13 -41.58 9.42
CA THR A 7 69.15 -40.94 8.07
C THR A 7 67.73 -40.67 7.54
N LEU A 8 67.46 -39.37 7.30
CA LEU A 8 66.57 -38.76 6.29
C LEU A 8 65.74 -39.71 5.40
N ILE A 9 64.40 -39.69 5.48
CA ILE A 9 63.50 -39.73 4.30
C ILE A 9 62.18 -39.00 4.64
N ALA A 10 61.84 -38.04 3.77
CA ALA A 10 60.54 -37.45 3.50
C ALA A 10 59.80 -36.78 4.67
N ALA A 11 59.89 -35.45 4.65
CA ALA A 11 58.86 -34.55 5.13
C ALA A 11 57.49 -34.97 4.56
N PHE A 12 56.74 -35.79 5.30
CA PHE A 12 55.30 -35.83 5.16
C PHE A 12 54.79 -34.56 5.82
N SER A 13 54.86 -33.49 5.03
CA SER A 13 54.16 -32.24 5.26
C SER A 13 52.75 -32.58 5.71
N VAL A 14 52.50 -32.35 6.99
CA VAL A 14 51.18 -32.25 7.58
C VAL A 14 50.51 -31.10 6.83
N PHE A 15 49.88 -31.42 5.70
CA PHE A 15 48.85 -30.58 5.08
C PHE A 15 47.65 -30.67 6.03
N THR A 16 47.77 -29.99 7.16
CA THR A 16 46.60 -29.44 7.83
C THR A 16 46.04 -28.47 6.81
N LEU A 17 45.11 -28.98 6.01
CA LEU A 17 44.20 -28.15 5.24
C LEU A 17 43.38 -27.42 6.31
N SER A 18 43.97 -26.33 6.83
CA SER A 18 43.28 -25.28 7.53
C SER A 18 42.36 -24.70 6.46
N GLY A 19 41.21 -25.37 6.31
CA GLY A 19 40.07 -24.83 5.59
C GLY A 19 39.73 -23.56 6.31
N THR A 20 40.30 -22.45 5.85
CA THR A 20 39.88 -21.12 6.20
C THR A 20 38.37 -21.12 5.98
N LEU A 21 37.64 -21.11 7.09
CA LEU A 21 36.23 -20.78 7.11
C LEU A 21 36.15 -19.35 6.58
N LEU A 22 36.11 -19.21 5.26
CA LEU A 22 35.55 -18.03 4.61
C LEU A 22 34.05 -18.12 4.89
N SER A 23 33.66 -17.90 6.15
CA SER A 23 32.32 -17.41 6.41
C SER A 23 32.30 -16.08 5.69
N SER A 24 31.66 -16.05 4.51
CA SER A 24 31.29 -14.80 3.89
C SER A 24 30.51 -14.05 4.97
N CYS A 25 31.17 -13.08 5.61
CA CYS A 25 30.56 -12.26 6.65
C CYS A 25 29.68 -11.25 5.92
N THR A 26 28.64 -11.75 5.26
CA THR A 26 27.59 -10.90 4.72
C THR A 26 26.77 -10.49 5.93
N THR A 27 26.99 -9.27 6.40
CA THR A 27 26.13 -8.63 7.40
C THR A 27 24.70 -8.75 6.89
N ASP A 28 23.83 -9.38 7.69
CA ASP A 28 22.40 -9.45 7.34
C ASP A 28 21.88 -8.02 7.20
N PRO A 29 21.41 -7.61 6.00
CA PRO A 29 20.93 -6.26 5.76
C PRO A 29 19.72 -5.91 6.64
N CYS A 30 19.02 -6.91 7.19
CA CYS A 30 17.91 -6.72 8.11
C CYS A 30 18.32 -6.27 9.52
N ASN A 31 19.58 -6.46 9.92
CA ASN A 31 20.03 -6.11 11.27
C ASN A 31 20.06 -4.60 11.54
N SER A 32 20.11 -3.77 10.49
CA SER A 32 20.11 -2.31 10.60
C SER A 32 18.74 -1.67 10.37
N LEU A 33 17.72 -2.45 10.03
CA LEU A 33 16.38 -1.95 9.71
C LEU A 33 15.46 -2.00 10.93
N ASN A 34 14.69 -0.94 11.13
CA ASN A 34 13.69 -0.84 12.18
C ASN A 34 12.28 -1.01 11.58
N CYS A 35 11.92 -2.23 11.20
CA CYS A 35 10.59 -2.51 10.65
C CYS A 35 9.53 -2.47 11.76
N GLN A 36 8.55 -1.58 11.64
CA GLN A 36 7.51 -1.35 12.65
C GLN A 36 6.22 -2.12 12.36
N ASN A 37 5.26 -2.03 13.29
CA ASN A 37 3.89 -2.54 13.12
C ASN A 37 3.78 -4.04 12.77
N GLY A 38 4.75 -4.85 13.18
CA GLY A 38 4.78 -6.29 12.91
C GLY A 38 5.26 -6.66 11.51
N ALA A 39 5.89 -5.73 10.80
CA ALA A 39 6.53 -5.97 9.52
C ALA A 39 7.70 -6.97 9.64
N SER A 40 7.86 -7.81 8.62
CA SER A 40 9.06 -8.65 8.47
C SER A 40 10.10 -7.95 7.60
N CYS A 41 11.35 -8.39 7.67
CA CYS A 41 12.39 -7.93 6.74
C CYS A 41 12.66 -9.01 5.69
N SER A 42 12.76 -8.61 4.43
CA SER A 42 13.18 -9.44 3.31
C SER A 42 14.16 -8.67 2.43
N ASP A 43 15.32 -9.24 2.15
CA ASP A 43 16.34 -8.67 1.26
C ASP A 43 16.71 -7.20 1.59
N GLY A 44 16.78 -6.85 2.88
CA GLY A 44 17.10 -5.50 3.32
C GLY A 44 15.97 -4.48 3.10
N HIS A 45 14.72 -4.94 3.02
CA HIS A 45 13.54 -4.09 2.93
C HIS A 45 12.46 -4.58 3.90
N CYS A 46 11.73 -3.64 4.52
CA CYS A 46 10.59 -3.99 5.36
C CYS A 46 9.39 -4.38 4.48
N VAL A 47 8.79 -5.53 4.75
CA VAL A 47 7.56 -6.02 4.14
C VAL A 47 6.40 -5.60 5.03
N CYS A 48 5.71 -4.55 4.61
CA CYS A 48 4.66 -3.94 5.43
C CYS A 48 3.39 -4.79 5.45
N PRO A 49 2.76 -4.96 6.64
CA PRO A 49 1.42 -5.52 6.74
C PRO A 49 0.40 -4.63 6.03
N ALA A 50 -0.79 -5.20 5.78
CA ALA A 50 -1.88 -4.47 5.15
C ALA A 50 -2.20 -3.16 5.91
N GLY A 51 -2.21 -2.06 5.16
CA GLY A 51 -2.52 -0.73 5.65
C GLY A 51 -1.36 0.04 6.30
N TYR A 52 -0.15 -0.52 6.28
CA TYR A 52 1.06 0.20 6.65
C TYR A 52 1.95 0.43 5.44
N GLU A 53 2.61 1.59 5.41
CA GLU A 53 3.47 2.05 4.33
C GLU A 53 4.73 2.73 4.88
N GLY A 54 5.64 3.11 3.98
CA GLY A 54 6.92 3.72 4.34
C GLY A 54 8.06 2.70 4.39
N ALA A 55 9.28 3.20 4.43
CA ALA A 55 10.48 2.35 4.46
C ALA A 55 10.57 1.49 5.73
N GLU A 56 9.99 1.97 6.83
CA GLU A 56 9.93 1.30 8.13
C GLU A 56 8.52 0.78 8.47
N CYS A 57 7.56 0.86 7.53
CA CYS A 57 6.16 0.48 7.76
C CYS A 57 5.49 1.26 8.91
N ASP A 58 5.89 2.51 9.10
CA ASP A 58 5.47 3.42 10.18
C ASP A 58 4.32 4.36 9.78
N LEU A 59 4.03 4.47 8.48
CA LEU A 59 2.95 5.30 7.95
C LEU A 59 1.67 4.48 7.81
N LEU A 60 0.52 5.11 8.06
CA LEU A 60 -0.79 4.49 7.83
C LEU A 60 -1.28 4.79 6.41
N THR A 61 -1.79 3.78 5.70
CA THR A 61 -2.37 3.97 4.37
C THR A 61 -3.51 5.00 4.40
N VAL A 62 -4.34 5.04 5.45
CA VAL A 62 -5.42 6.04 5.56
C VAL A 62 -4.95 7.49 5.51
N ASP A 63 -3.73 7.79 5.99
CA ASP A 63 -3.24 9.17 6.08
C ASP A 63 -3.00 9.76 4.67
N LYS A 64 -2.67 8.91 3.69
CA LYS A 64 -2.53 9.32 2.29
C LYS A 64 -3.85 9.85 1.71
N PHE A 65 -4.97 9.21 2.04
CA PHE A 65 -6.27 9.51 1.45
C PHE A 65 -7.07 10.54 2.23
N THR A 66 -6.93 10.58 3.56
CA THR A 66 -7.80 11.39 4.44
C THR A 66 -7.68 12.88 4.18
N GLY A 67 -8.80 13.57 3.99
CA GLY A 67 -8.83 15.01 3.75
C GLY A 67 -10.05 15.47 2.97
N LYS A 68 -10.20 16.79 2.84
CA LYS A 68 -11.19 17.42 1.97
C LYS A 68 -10.56 17.79 0.65
N TYR A 69 -11.26 17.55 -0.44
CA TYR A 69 -10.79 17.84 -1.78
C TYR A 69 -11.83 18.63 -2.56
N LYS A 70 -11.40 19.74 -3.15
CA LYS A 70 -12.24 20.58 -4.01
C LYS A 70 -11.86 20.38 -5.47
N GLY A 71 -12.85 20.20 -6.32
CA GLY A 71 -12.61 19.76 -7.68
C GLY A 71 -13.81 19.90 -8.61
N ALA A 72 -13.71 19.23 -9.75
CA ALA A 72 -14.76 19.18 -10.75
C ALA A 72 -15.13 17.72 -11.05
N LEU A 73 -16.42 17.45 -11.06
CA LEU A 73 -17.00 16.21 -11.55
C LEU A 73 -17.38 16.35 -13.03
N ARG A 74 -17.15 15.29 -13.81
CA ARG A 74 -17.64 15.15 -15.18
C ARG A 74 -18.31 13.80 -15.35
N CYS A 75 -19.55 13.79 -15.82
CA CYS A 75 -20.33 12.58 -16.03
C CYS A 75 -20.82 12.51 -17.49
N ASP A 76 -21.01 11.29 -17.99
CA ASP A 76 -21.36 11.07 -19.41
C ASP A 76 -22.85 11.26 -19.73
N GLN A 77 -23.76 11.08 -18.77
CA GLN A 77 -25.22 10.99 -19.03
C GLN A 77 -26.04 11.99 -18.20
N PHE A 78 -26.04 11.87 -16.87
CA PHE A 78 -26.82 12.74 -15.99
C PHE A 78 -25.96 13.81 -15.31
N PRO A 79 -26.48 15.05 -15.16
CA PRO A 79 -25.79 16.11 -14.46
C PRO A 79 -25.90 15.91 -12.94
N ILE A 80 -24.96 15.17 -12.37
CA ILE A 80 -24.61 15.31 -10.96
C ILE A 80 -23.53 16.38 -10.89
N ASP A 81 -23.65 17.33 -9.98
CA ASP A 81 -22.60 18.33 -9.75
C ASP A 81 -22.29 18.40 -8.26
N PHE A 82 -21.19 17.76 -7.87
CA PHE A 82 -20.53 18.04 -6.61
C PHE A 82 -19.12 18.54 -6.87
N LYS A 83 -18.72 19.52 -6.06
CA LYS A 83 -17.43 20.21 -6.17
C LYS A 83 -16.50 19.90 -5.01
N GLU A 84 -16.97 19.12 -4.06
CA GLU A 84 -16.22 18.73 -2.88
C GLU A 84 -16.46 17.25 -2.58
N VAL A 85 -15.39 16.57 -2.18
CA VAL A 85 -15.44 15.24 -1.58
C VAL A 85 -14.60 15.26 -0.31
N GLU A 86 -15.00 14.47 0.68
CA GLU A 86 -14.24 14.29 1.92
C GLU A 86 -13.95 12.81 2.11
N ILE A 87 -12.69 12.49 2.40
CA ILE A 87 -12.30 11.14 2.84
C ILE A 87 -12.01 11.22 4.32
N VAL A 88 -12.71 10.41 5.12
CA VAL A 88 -12.50 10.29 6.56
C VAL A 88 -12.02 8.88 6.92
N VAL A 89 -11.29 8.78 8.03
CA VAL A 89 -10.89 7.49 8.59
C VAL A 89 -12.11 6.81 9.19
N ALA A 90 -12.41 5.59 8.73
CA ALA A 90 -13.43 4.73 9.32
C ALA A 90 -12.81 3.81 10.38
N GLU A 91 -11.70 3.15 10.03
CA GLU A 91 -10.96 2.26 10.94
C GLU A 91 -9.49 2.24 10.52
N LYS A 92 -8.58 2.24 11.49
CA LYS A 92 -7.13 2.14 11.23
C LYS A 92 -6.75 0.66 11.02
N PRO A 93 -5.74 0.36 10.18
CA PRO A 93 -4.81 1.29 9.53
C PRO A 93 -5.21 1.72 8.11
N ASN A 94 -6.26 1.14 7.53
CA ASN A 94 -6.59 1.30 6.10
C ASN A 94 -8.07 1.26 5.74
N VAL A 95 -9.02 1.56 6.63
CA VAL A 95 -10.43 1.67 6.23
C VAL A 95 -10.84 3.13 6.17
N ILE A 96 -11.36 3.55 5.01
CA ILE A 96 -11.79 4.93 4.75
C ILE A 96 -13.26 4.98 4.38
N THR A 97 -13.89 6.14 4.62
CA THR A 97 -15.20 6.49 4.06
C THR A 97 -15.03 7.67 3.11
N LEU A 98 -15.37 7.46 1.84
CA LEU A 98 -15.53 8.50 0.84
C LEU A 98 -16.93 9.10 0.98
N LYS A 99 -17.00 10.40 1.27
CA LYS A 99 -18.22 11.19 1.32
C LYS A 99 -18.30 12.08 0.09
N MET A 100 -19.31 11.89 -0.73
CA MET A 100 -19.58 12.72 -1.90
C MET A 100 -20.76 13.63 -1.57
N GLY A 101 -20.57 14.95 -1.59
CA GLY A 101 -21.57 15.89 -1.10
C GLY A 101 -21.64 17.20 -1.89
N ALA A 102 -22.80 17.86 -1.80
CA ALA A 102 -23.01 19.20 -2.31
C ALA A 102 -22.95 20.19 -1.13
N GLY A 103 -21.75 20.69 -0.82
CA GLY A 103 -21.55 21.53 0.37
C GLY A 103 -21.54 20.68 1.65
N ASN A 104 -22.43 20.96 2.59
CA ASN A 104 -22.46 20.35 3.93
C ASN A 104 -23.30 19.07 4.01
N THR A 105 -23.88 18.61 2.89
CA THR A 105 -24.73 17.43 2.84
C THR A 105 -24.04 16.32 2.04
N SER A 106 -23.77 15.18 2.68
CA SER A 106 -23.40 13.94 1.99
C SER A 106 -24.59 13.44 1.16
N VAL A 107 -24.37 13.22 -0.13
CA VAL A 107 -25.32 12.60 -1.05
C VAL A 107 -25.10 11.08 -1.07
N LEU A 108 -23.86 10.62 -0.93
CA LEU A 108 -23.51 9.21 -0.88
C LEU A 108 -22.21 9.01 -0.11
N ASP A 109 -22.23 8.08 0.82
CA ASP A 109 -21.06 7.66 1.59
C ASP A 109 -20.68 6.22 1.20
N MET A 110 -19.40 5.99 0.90
CA MET A 110 -18.85 4.69 0.51
C MET A 110 -17.69 4.33 1.43
N THR A 111 -17.80 3.21 2.16
CA THR A 111 -16.74 2.75 3.06
C THR A 111 -16.05 1.53 2.48
N GLY A 112 -14.72 1.49 2.55
CA GLY A 112 -13.94 0.38 2.05
C GLY A 112 -12.48 0.41 2.51
N VAL A 113 -11.76 -0.63 2.12
CA VAL A 113 -10.33 -0.79 2.41
C VAL A 113 -9.53 0.05 1.41
N ALA A 114 -8.72 0.97 1.93
CA ALA A 114 -7.76 1.76 1.20
C ALA A 114 -6.53 0.93 0.84
N GLU A 115 -6.18 0.96 -0.43
CA GLU A 115 -5.02 0.31 -1.02
C GLU A 115 -4.27 1.29 -1.91
N THR A 116 -2.96 1.12 -2.01
CA THR A 116 -2.10 1.90 -2.90
C THR A 116 -1.55 1.02 -4.03
N PRO A 117 -1.42 1.56 -5.25
CA PRO A 117 -1.62 2.96 -5.65
C PRO A 117 -3.08 3.37 -5.93
N GLU A 118 -4.01 2.42 -6.00
CA GLU A 118 -5.42 2.65 -6.29
C GLU A 118 -6.30 1.89 -5.30
N THR A 119 -7.30 2.58 -4.75
CA THR A 119 -8.32 2.01 -3.87
C THR A 119 -9.60 1.74 -4.64
N HIS A 120 -10.18 0.55 -4.49
CA HIS A 120 -11.47 0.20 -5.09
C HIS A 120 -12.54 -0.04 -4.01
N ILE A 121 -13.65 0.69 -4.09
CA ILE A 121 -14.79 0.53 -3.17
C ILE A 121 -16.03 0.24 -4.01
N GLN A 122 -16.80 -0.77 -3.62
CA GLN A 122 -18.08 -1.11 -4.23
C GLN A 122 -19.20 -0.95 -3.20
N THR A 123 -20.29 -0.29 -3.59
CA THR A 123 -21.51 -0.23 -2.78
C THR A 123 -22.75 -0.44 -3.63
N TYR A 124 -23.83 -0.89 -3.00
CA TYR A 124 -25.15 -0.95 -3.61
C TYR A 124 -26.01 0.19 -3.05
N VAL A 125 -26.68 0.92 -3.93
CA VAL A 125 -27.58 2.02 -3.57
C VAL A 125 -29.00 1.62 -3.92
N GLU A 126 -29.79 1.30 -2.90
CA GLU A 126 -31.19 0.85 -3.04
C GLU A 126 -32.05 1.86 -3.79
N GLU A 127 -31.89 3.14 -3.50
CA GLU A 127 -32.67 4.24 -4.12
C GLU A 127 -32.43 4.36 -5.63
N LEU A 128 -31.26 3.93 -6.10
CA LEU A 128 -30.88 3.96 -7.51
C LEU A 128 -31.01 2.57 -8.17
N GLU A 129 -31.28 1.54 -7.38
CA GLU A 129 -31.23 0.13 -7.79
C GLU A 129 -29.97 -0.17 -8.61
N ALA A 130 -28.83 0.33 -8.12
CA ALA A 130 -27.57 0.35 -8.85
C ALA A 130 -26.39 0.00 -7.95
N THR A 131 -25.39 -0.66 -8.54
CA THR A 131 -24.09 -0.86 -7.92
C THR A 131 -23.14 0.24 -8.38
N ILE A 132 -22.40 0.83 -7.44
CA ILE A 132 -21.42 1.88 -7.71
C ILE A 132 -20.03 1.36 -7.39
N HIS A 133 -19.13 1.44 -8.37
CA HIS A 133 -17.72 1.12 -8.25
C HIS A 133 -16.93 2.43 -8.23
N ALA A 134 -16.19 2.69 -7.16
CA ALA A 134 -15.34 3.86 -7.00
C ALA A 134 -13.86 3.45 -7.01
N TYR A 135 -13.08 4.05 -7.88
CA TYR A 135 -11.64 3.86 -7.99
C TYR A 135 -10.96 5.18 -7.64
N ILE A 136 -10.19 5.18 -6.55
CA ILE A 136 -9.63 6.38 -5.94
C ILE A 136 -8.11 6.32 -6.04
N ARG A 137 -7.51 7.39 -6.57
CA ARG A 137 -6.06 7.60 -6.58
C ARG A 137 -5.75 8.94 -5.95
N VAL A 138 -4.72 8.96 -5.10
CA VAL A 138 -4.19 10.20 -4.51
C VAL A 138 -2.69 10.27 -4.82
N ASP A 139 -2.29 11.37 -5.46
CA ASP A 139 -0.91 11.71 -5.78
C ASP A 139 -0.59 13.09 -5.21
N GLY A 140 0.09 13.12 -4.07
CA GLY A 140 0.28 14.32 -3.26
C GLY A 140 -1.04 14.94 -2.83
N ASP A 141 -1.30 16.16 -3.30
CA ASP A 141 -2.53 16.90 -3.04
C ASP A 141 -3.60 16.69 -4.12
N VAL A 142 -3.32 15.94 -5.18
CA VAL A 142 -4.29 15.67 -6.26
C VAL A 142 -5.05 14.39 -5.95
N ILE A 143 -6.38 14.45 -6.04
CA ILE A 143 -7.25 13.28 -6.02
C ILE A 143 -7.90 13.08 -7.38
N SER A 144 -7.95 11.83 -7.81
CA SER A 144 -8.73 11.37 -8.98
C SER A 144 -9.65 10.25 -8.54
N ILE A 145 -10.95 10.41 -8.79
CA ILE A 145 -11.97 9.40 -8.52
C ILE A 145 -12.67 9.06 -9.83
N TYR A 146 -12.67 7.78 -10.18
CA TYR A 146 -13.50 7.24 -11.25
C TYR A 146 -14.67 6.49 -10.63
N LEU A 147 -15.89 6.84 -11.03
CA LEU A 147 -17.12 6.23 -10.56
C LEU A 147 -17.81 5.54 -11.74
N GLU A 148 -18.20 4.29 -11.56
CA GLU A 148 -19.02 3.54 -12.51
C GLU A 148 -20.28 3.05 -11.79
N SER A 149 -21.43 3.57 -12.21
CA SER A 149 -22.75 3.16 -11.72
C SER A 149 -23.39 2.22 -12.73
N ILE A 150 -23.75 1.02 -12.28
CA ILE A 150 -24.37 -0.03 -13.08
C ILE A 150 -25.77 -0.27 -12.53
N SER A 151 -26.80 0.08 -13.31
CA SER A 151 -28.20 -0.20 -12.94
C SER A 151 -28.46 -1.70 -12.97
N LEU A 152 -29.21 -2.22 -11.99
CA LEU A 152 -29.63 -3.62 -11.97
C LEU A 152 -30.88 -3.88 -12.81
N ASN A 153 -31.69 -2.84 -13.03
CA ASN A 153 -32.98 -2.93 -13.71
C ASN A 153 -32.92 -2.49 -15.18
N THR A 154 -31.82 -1.89 -15.62
CA THR A 154 -31.61 -1.44 -16.99
C THR A 154 -30.20 -1.76 -17.46
N THR A 155 -29.94 -1.67 -18.76
CA THR A 155 -28.57 -1.74 -19.31
C THR A 155 -27.80 -0.42 -19.19
N ASN A 156 -28.36 0.56 -18.47
CA ASN A 156 -27.76 1.87 -18.35
C ASN A 156 -26.55 1.83 -17.44
N ARG A 157 -25.48 2.44 -17.94
CA ARG A 157 -24.24 2.64 -17.20
C ARG A 157 -23.90 4.12 -17.20
N GLN A 158 -23.57 4.65 -16.03
CA GLN A 158 -23.05 6.00 -15.90
C GLN A 158 -21.61 5.96 -15.43
N VAL A 159 -20.78 6.73 -16.11
CA VAL A 159 -19.39 6.94 -15.70
C VAL A 159 -19.23 8.39 -15.31
N CYS A 160 -18.57 8.62 -14.17
CA CYS A 160 -18.18 9.93 -13.70
C CYS A 160 -16.71 9.98 -13.32
N ARG A 161 -16.08 11.13 -13.51
CA ARG A 161 -14.69 11.40 -13.15
C ARG A 161 -14.62 12.67 -12.31
N PHE A 162 -14.18 12.54 -11.07
CA PHE A 162 -13.87 13.67 -10.20
C PHE A 162 -12.36 13.86 -10.17
N ASN A 163 -11.91 15.11 -10.37
CA ASN A 163 -10.53 15.49 -10.11
C ASN A 163 -10.52 16.72 -9.22
N GLY A 164 -9.73 16.67 -8.15
CA GLY A 164 -9.69 17.74 -7.16
C GLY A 164 -8.33 17.91 -6.49
N LEU A 165 -8.22 18.99 -5.73
CA LEU A 165 -7.05 19.34 -4.93
C LEU A 165 -7.43 19.33 -3.45
N ARG A 166 -6.52 18.80 -2.62
CA ARG A 166 -6.64 18.80 -1.17
C ARG A 166 -6.71 20.24 -0.66
N VAL A 167 -7.71 20.51 0.17
CA VAL A 167 -7.90 21.79 0.82
C VAL A 167 -7.16 21.75 2.15
N LYS A 168 -6.36 22.79 2.41
CA LYS A 168 -5.66 22.98 3.69
C LYS A 168 -6.59 23.55 4.76
#